data_AF-A0A970YLL9-F1
#
_entry.id   AF-A0A970YLL9-F1
#
_cell.length_a   1.000
_cell.length_b   1.000
_cell.length_c   1.000
_cell.angle_alpha   90.00
_cell.angle_beta   90.00
_cell.angle_gamma   90.00
#
_symmetry.space_group_name_H-M   'P 1'
#
loop_
_entity.id
_entity.type
_entity.pdbx_description
1 polymer ?
#
loop_
_entity_poly.entity_id
_entity_poly.type
_entity_poly.pdbx_seq_one_letter_code
_entity_poly.pdbx_strand_id
1 'polypeptide(L)'
;MVKVEKGSFTTVSSNNEDQKVASEKSSRITFDYDFCIAKYECTFSEYDVSCEITGRKEPNDSGWGRGNRPVIYVSWWDAIAYCNWLSEKEKLPKAYDTNGNLLDKEGRVTTDPSKVVGYRLPTEAEWEYAARGGN
;
A
#
# COMPACT_ATOMS: atom_id res chain seq x y z
N MET A 1 -1.96 10.28 -7.18
CA MET A 1 -0.81 10.05 -6.28
C MET A 1 -0.29 11.39 -5.75
N VAL A 2 0.24 11.43 -4.53
CA VAL A 2 0.88 12.59 -3.89
C VAL A 2 2.30 12.19 -3.50
N LYS A 3 3.28 13.07 -3.78
CA LYS A 3 4.68 12.85 -3.42
C LYS A 3 4.87 13.04 -1.92
N VAL A 4 5.55 12.09 -1.28
CA VAL A 4 6.05 12.18 0.10
C VAL A 4 7.57 12.26 0.00
N GLU A 5 8.13 13.35 0.53
CA GLU A 5 9.58 13.57 0.51
C GLU A 5 10.26 12.70 1.56
N LYS A 6 11.48 12.27 1.26
CA LYS A 6 12.31 11.53 2.20
C LYS A 6 12.52 12.31 3.49
N GLY A 7 12.60 11.60 4.60
CA GLY A 7 12.74 12.22 5.91
C GLY A 7 12.79 11.17 7.00
N SER A 8 12.53 11.59 8.23
CA SER A 8 12.62 10.69 9.37
C SER A 8 11.62 11.08 10.44
N PHE A 9 11.02 10.09 11.08
CA PHE A 9 10.07 10.29 12.16
C PHE A 9 10.35 9.28 13.29
N THR A 10 9.81 9.56 14.46
CA THR A 10 9.89 8.66 15.61
C THR A 10 8.55 7.96 15.78
N THR A 11 8.54 6.64 15.62
CA THR A 11 7.38 5.82 15.97
C THR A 11 7.49 5.37 17.43
N VAL A 12 6.36 5.30 18.11
CA VAL A 12 6.25 4.76 19.47
C VAL A 12 5.34 3.56 19.38
N SER A 13 5.91 2.36 19.49
CA SER A 13 5.11 1.15 19.59
C SER A 13 4.68 0.97 21.05
N SER A 14 3.40 1.17 21.32
CA SER A 14 2.78 0.77 22.57
C SER A 14 2.34 -0.69 22.43
N ASN A 15 3.07 -1.61 23.05
CA ASN A 15 2.57 -2.97 23.21
C ASN A 15 1.31 -2.91 24.09
N ASN A 16 0.13 -3.11 23.49
CA ASN A 16 -1.12 -3.30 24.21
C ASN A 16 -1.18 -4.72 24.80
N GLU A 17 -0.17 -5.08 25.59
CA GLU A 17 -0.21 -6.25 26.47
C GLU A 17 0.04 -5.75 27.90
N ASP A 18 -1.07 -5.66 28.63
CA ASP A 18 -1.20 -5.51 30.06
C ASP A 18 -0.61 -4.26 30.74
N GLN A 19 -1.47 -3.58 31.49
CA GLN A 19 -1.13 -2.54 32.45
C GLN A 19 -0.10 -3.04 33.48
N LYS A 20 1.20 -2.94 33.17
CA LYS A 20 2.29 -2.65 34.13
C LYS A 20 3.62 -2.50 33.40
N VAL A 21 4.06 -1.24 33.31
CA VAL A 21 5.36 -0.78 32.81
C VAL A 21 5.52 -0.88 31.28
N ALA A 22 4.78 -0.03 30.56
CA ALA A 22 5.08 0.25 29.16
C ALA A 22 6.46 0.94 29.07
N SER A 23 7.51 0.18 28.77
CA SER A 23 8.72 0.78 28.23
C SER A 23 8.39 1.22 26.81
N GLU A 24 8.10 2.51 26.63
CA GLU A 24 7.91 3.12 25.32
C GLU A 24 9.17 2.89 24.48
N LYS A 25 9.14 1.88 23.60
CA LYS A 25 10.25 1.63 22.68
C LYS A 25 10.10 2.57 21.50
N SER A 26 10.63 3.78 21.66
CA SER A 26 10.75 4.72 20.55
C SER A 26 11.80 4.22 19.55
N SER A 27 11.43 4.20 18.27
CA SER A 27 12.35 3.86 17.17
C SER A 27 12.31 4.98 16.15
N ARG A 28 13.48 5.48 15.76
CA ARG A 28 13.61 6.48 14.69
C ARG A 28 13.70 5.75 13.35
N ILE A 29 12.74 6.01 12.46
CA ILE A 29 12.73 5.49 11.09
C ILE A 29 13.20 6.61 10.16
N THR A 30 14.05 6.27 9.19
CA THR A 30 14.55 7.21 8.18
C THR A 30 14.32 6.62 6.79
N PHE A 31 13.69 7.40 5.91
CA PHE A 31 13.59 7.15 4.48
C PHE A 31 14.70 7.93 3.78
N ASP A 32 15.48 7.26 2.94
CA ASP A 32 16.51 7.86 2.09
C ASP A 32 16.04 8.07 0.63
N TYR A 33 14.80 7.67 0.33
CA TYR A 33 14.12 7.86 -0.95
C TYR A 33 12.79 8.58 -0.80
N ASP A 34 12.40 9.30 -1.85
CA ASP A 34 11.06 9.86 -1.98
C ASP A 34 10.11 8.75 -2.48
N PHE A 35 8.85 8.79 -2.06
CA PHE A 35 7.83 7.87 -2.57
C PHE A 35 6.53 8.61 -2.91
N CYS A 36 5.59 7.91 -3.54
CA CYS A 36 4.28 8.45 -3.84
C CYS A 36 3.21 7.56 -3.20
N ILE A 37 2.18 8.17 -2.61
CA ILE A 37 1.04 7.46 -2.03
C ILE A 37 -0.27 7.99 -2.63
N ALA A 38 -1.31 7.15 -2.67
CA ALA A 38 -2.62 7.58 -3.12
C ALA A 38 -3.17 8.66 -2.16
N LYS A 39 -3.83 9.69 -2.72
CA LYS A 39 -4.41 10.78 -1.92
C LYS A 39 -5.64 10.31 -1.13
N TYR A 40 -6.36 9.35 -1.71
CA TYR A 40 -7.60 8.78 -1.21
C TYR A 40 -7.47 7.26 -1.26
N GLU A 41 -8.32 6.56 -0.51
CA GLU A 41 -8.45 5.12 -0.67
C GLU A 41 -8.91 4.77 -2.10
N CYS A 42 -8.55 3.57 -2.56
CA CYS A 42 -9.01 3.04 -3.84
C CYS A 42 -10.53 2.95 -3.84
N THR A 43 -11.17 3.56 -4.84
CA THR A 43 -12.63 3.63 -4.90
C THR A 43 -13.22 2.43 -5.63
N PHE A 44 -14.52 2.16 -5.41
CA PHE A 44 -15.25 1.16 -6.19
C PHE A 44 -15.17 1.44 -7.69
N SER A 45 -15.34 2.69 -8.12
CA SER A 45 -15.26 3.05 -9.54
C SER A 45 -13.92 2.71 -10.19
N GLU A 46 -12.80 2.88 -9.47
CA GLU A 46 -11.48 2.53 -9.99
C GLU A 46 -11.26 1.01 -10.00
N TYR A 47 -11.69 0.34 -8.93
CA TYR A 47 -11.54 -1.10 -8.79
C TYR A 47 -12.40 -1.89 -9.79
N ASP A 48 -13.64 -1.44 -10.05
CA ASP A 48 -14.59 -2.11 -10.95
C ASP A 48 -14.06 -2.16 -12.39
N VAL A 49 -13.39 -1.09 -12.85
CA VAL A 49 -12.71 -1.08 -14.15
C VAL A 49 -11.66 -2.18 -14.25
N SER A 50 -10.93 -2.46 -13.15
CA SER A 50 -9.97 -3.56 -13.12
C SER A 50 -10.66 -4.92 -13.18
N CYS A 51 -11.79 -5.08 -12.48
CA CYS A 51 -12.60 -6.31 -12.50
C CYS A 51 -13.14 -6.60 -13.90
N GLU A 52 -13.69 -5.59 -14.58
CA GLU A 52 -14.22 -5.72 -15.93
C GLU A 52 -13.16 -6.18 -16.93
N ILE A 53 -11.95 -5.60 -16.87
CA ILE A 53 -10.86 -5.93 -17.79
C ILE A 53 -10.22 -7.28 -17.47
N THR A 54 -10.05 -7.61 -16.19
CA THR A 54 -9.38 -8.84 -15.76
C THR A 54 -10.31 -10.04 -15.62
N GLY A 55 -11.63 -9.82 -15.73
CA GLY A 55 -12.66 -10.84 -15.50
C GLY A 55 -12.77 -11.27 -14.03
N ARG A 56 -12.23 -10.50 -13.09
CA ARG A 56 -12.32 -10.79 -11.66
C ARG A 56 -13.69 -10.39 -11.12
N LYS A 57 -14.17 -11.14 -10.13
CA LYS A 57 -15.45 -10.86 -9.47
C LYS A 57 -15.38 -9.53 -8.73
N GLU A 58 -16.39 -8.69 -8.94
CA GLU A 58 -16.56 -7.45 -8.19
C GLU A 58 -16.83 -7.72 -6.69
N PRO A 59 -16.22 -6.95 -5.79
CA PRO A 59 -16.47 -7.08 -4.37
C PRO A 59 -17.87 -6.56 -4.02
N ASN A 60 -18.45 -7.14 -2.97
CA ASN A 60 -19.74 -6.73 -2.43
C ASN A 60 -19.63 -5.32 -1.82
N ASP A 61 -20.70 -4.53 -1.89
CA ASP A 61 -20.75 -3.15 -1.36
C ASP A 61 -21.51 -3.03 -0.02
N SER A 62 -21.91 -4.16 0.57
CA SER A 62 -22.78 -4.27 1.75
C SER A 62 -24.10 -3.50 1.65
N GLY A 63 -24.55 -3.18 0.42
CA GLY A 63 -25.71 -2.31 0.21
C GLY A 63 -25.48 -0.84 0.61
N TRP A 64 -24.23 -0.43 0.87
CA TRP A 64 -23.86 0.97 1.17
C TRP A 64 -23.68 1.82 -0.09
N GLY A 65 -23.71 1.18 -1.26
CA GLY A 65 -23.52 1.78 -2.57
C GLY A 65 -22.06 1.82 -3.02
N ARG A 66 -21.88 2.05 -4.32
CA ARG A 66 -20.58 2.05 -5.03
C ARG A 66 -20.17 3.48 -5.42
N GLY A 67 -19.28 3.61 -6.41
CA GLY A 67 -18.83 4.89 -6.95
C GLY A 67 -17.51 5.35 -6.32
N ASN A 68 -17.48 6.61 -5.89
CA ASN A 68 -16.31 7.23 -5.23
C ASN A 68 -16.10 6.79 -3.77
N ARG A 69 -16.85 5.79 -3.29
CA ARG A 69 -16.65 5.21 -1.95
C ARG A 69 -15.44 4.26 -1.99
N PRO A 70 -14.68 4.15 -0.88
CA PRO A 70 -13.61 3.17 -0.78
C PRO A 70 -14.13 1.75 -1.04
N VAL A 71 -13.39 0.99 -1.85
CA VAL A 71 -13.68 -0.42 -2.07
C VAL A 71 -13.50 -1.19 -0.75
N ILE A 72 -14.45 -2.07 -0.45
CA ILE A 72 -14.44 -2.92 0.75
C ILE A 72 -14.54 -4.39 0.35
N TYR A 73 -14.31 -5.30 1.31
CA TYR A 73 -14.27 -6.76 1.07
C TYR A 73 -13.26 -7.21 0.02
N VAL A 74 -12.12 -6.53 -0.05
CA VAL A 74 -10.96 -6.96 -0.84
C VAL A 74 -9.97 -7.68 0.07
N SER A 75 -9.48 -8.84 -0.36
CA SER A 75 -8.40 -9.51 0.33
C SER A 75 -7.05 -8.84 0.04
N TRP A 76 -6.02 -9.19 0.80
CA TRP A 76 -4.67 -8.74 0.50
C TRP A 76 -4.21 -9.20 -0.90
N TRP A 77 -4.57 -10.42 -1.30
CA TRP A 77 -4.30 -10.96 -2.65
C TRP A 77 -5.00 -10.18 -3.75
N ASP A 78 -6.21 -9.68 -3.48
CA ASP A 78 -6.94 -8.83 -4.40
C ASP A 78 -6.25 -7.48 -4.57
N ALA A 79 -5.83 -6.86 -3.47
CA ALA A 79 -5.13 -5.59 -3.46
C ALA A 79 -3.79 -5.66 -4.22
N ILE A 80 -2.95 -6.67 -3.97
CA ILE A 80 -1.66 -6.76 -4.67
C ILE A 80 -1.81 -7.07 -6.16
N ALA A 81 -2.85 -7.80 -6.54
CA ALA A 81 -3.15 -8.06 -7.95
C ALA A 81 -3.73 -6.82 -8.64
N TYR A 82 -4.50 -5.98 -7.94
CA TYR A 82 -4.89 -4.65 -8.43
C TYR A 82 -3.68 -3.74 -8.62
N CYS A 83 -2.74 -3.72 -7.68
CA CYS A 83 -1.47 -3.00 -7.81
C CYS A 83 -0.67 -3.45 -9.05
N ASN A 84 -0.57 -4.76 -9.28
CA ASN A 84 0.08 -5.30 -10.48
C ASN A 84 -0.65 -4.90 -11.76
N TRP A 85 -1.99 -4.97 -11.80
CA TRP A 85 -2.79 -4.54 -12.94
C TRP A 85 -2.59 -3.05 -13.24
N LEU A 86 -2.56 -2.20 -12.21
CA LEU A 86 -2.34 -0.76 -12.37
C LEU A 86 -0.93 -0.48 -12.91
N SER A 87 0.06 -1.26 -12.45
CA SER A 87 1.44 -1.20 -12.97
C SER A 87 1.48 -1.55 -14.46
N GLU A 88 0.85 -2.65 -14.86
CA GLU A 88 0.78 -3.06 -16.28
C GLU A 88 0.06 -2.01 -17.15
N LYS A 89 -1.06 -1.46 -16.66
CA LYS A 89 -1.83 -0.41 -17.34
C LYS A 89 -0.98 0.83 -17.64
N GLU A 90 -0.07 1.18 -16.73
CA GLU A 90 0.85 2.31 -16.89
C GLU A 90 2.22 1.92 -17.47
N LYS A 91 2.37 0.67 -17.93
CA LYS A 91 3.62 0.13 -18.52
C LYS A 91 4.80 0.13 -17.55
N LEU A 92 4.52 -0.06 -16.26
CA LEU A 92 5.50 -0.26 -15.20
C LEU A 92 5.73 -1.76 -14.94
N PRO A 93 6.91 -2.15 -14.41
CA PRO A 93 7.14 -3.52 -13.94
C PRO A 93 6.15 -3.92 -12.84
N LYS A 94 5.82 -5.20 -12.75
CA LYS A 94 5.02 -5.74 -11.64
C LYS A 94 5.75 -5.53 -10.32
N ALA A 95 5.00 -5.20 -9.27
CA ALA A 95 5.53 -5.06 -7.94
C ALA A 95 5.51 -6.37 -7.14
N TYR A 96 4.65 -7.32 -7.49
CA TYR A 96 4.48 -8.58 -6.76
C TYR A 96 4.58 -9.81 -7.65
N ASP A 97 5.17 -10.89 -7.12
CA ASP A 97 5.08 -12.23 -7.70
C ASP A 97 3.79 -12.97 -7.31
N THR A 98 3.66 -14.24 -7.74
CA THR A 98 2.49 -15.08 -7.42
C THR A 98 2.39 -15.48 -5.94
N ASN A 99 3.48 -15.37 -5.20
CA ASN A 99 3.56 -15.68 -3.76
C ASN A 99 3.42 -14.42 -2.90
N GLY A 100 3.26 -13.23 -3.52
CA GLY A 100 3.16 -11.97 -2.81
C GLY A 100 4.49 -11.34 -2.41
N ASN A 101 5.61 -11.83 -2.93
CA ASN A 101 6.92 -11.21 -2.71
C ASN A 101 7.07 -9.96 -3.56
N LEU A 102 7.75 -8.94 -3.03
CA LEU A 102 8.07 -7.73 -3.78
C LEU A 102 9.10 -8.02 -4.88
N LEU A 103 8.95 -7.35 -6.02
CA LEU A 103 9.79 -7.46 -7.19
C LEU A 103 10.50 -6.12 -7.49
N ASP A 104 11.80 -6.19 -7.79
CA ASP A 104 12.56 -5.05 -8.29
C ASP A 104 12.19 -4.72 -9.75
N LYS A 105 12.80 -3.65 -10.29
CA LYS A 105 12.60 -3.22 -11.68
C LYS A 105 12.98 -4.27 -12.74
N GLU A 106 13.83 -5.24 -12.38
CA GLU A 106 14.21 -6.37 -13.24
C GLU A 106 13.31 -7.60 -13.04
N GLY A 107 12.34 -7.54 -12.13
CA GLY A 107 11.44 -8.66 -11.82
C GLY A 107 12.05 -9.70 -10.87
N ARG A 108 13.11 -9.35 -10.13
CA ARG A 108 13.72 -10.22 -9.12
C ARG A 108 13.11 -9.94 -7.75
N VAL A 109 12.98 -10.99 -6.95
CA VAL A 109 12.49 -10.86 -5.57
C VAL A 109 13.43 -9.94 -4.77
N THR A 110 12.85 -8.95 -4.10
CA THR A 110 13.55 -7.95 -3.28
C THR A 110 12.82 -7.76 -1.95
N THR A 111 13.56 -7.47 -0.88
CA THR A 111 13.00 -7.04 0.41
C THR A 111 13.02 -5.52 0.58
N ASP A 112 13.61 -4.81 -0.39
CA ASP A 112 13.81 -3.38 -0.36
C ASP A 112 12.70 -2.67 -1.16
N PRO A 113 11.77 -1.98 -0.48
CA PRO A 113 10.62 -1.33 -1.13
C PRO A 113 11.02 -0.17 -2.07
N SER A 114 12.24 0.38 -1.93
CA SER A 114 12.76 1.46 -2.77
C SER A 114 13.13 0.99 -4.18
N LYS A 115 13.39 -0.31 -4.35
CA LYS A 115 13.73 -0.93 -5.64
C LYS A 115 12.51 -1.30 -6.48
N VAL A 116 11.32 -1.24 -5.88
CA VAL A 116 10.05 -1.57 -6.51
C VAL A 116 9.57 -0.35 -7.28
N VAL A 117 9.47 -0.47 -8.61
CA VAL A 117 9.06 0.64 -9.49
C VAL A 117 7.55 0.65 -9.72
N GLY A 118 6.91 -0.52 -9.72
CA GLY A 118 5.46 -0.66 -9.88
C GLY A 118 4.67 -0.17 -8.66
N TYR A 119 3.36 -0.06 -8.84
CA TYR A 119 2.43 0.20 -7.75
C TYR A 119 2.49 -0.92 -6.72
N ARG A 120 2.52 -0.57 -5.45
CA ARG A 120 2.48 -1.50 -4.32
C ARG A 120 1.70 -0.92 -3.16
N LEU A 121 1.36 -1.79 -2.22
CA LEU A 121 0.90 -1.34 -0.91
C LEU A 121 2.05 -0.61 -0.18
N PRO A 122 1.74 0.46 0.56
CA PRO A 122 2.73 1.09 1.43
C PRO A 122 3.14 0.10 2.52
N THR A 123 4.40 0.19 2.95
CA THR A 123 4.81 -0.42 4.21
C THR A 123 4.12 0.29 5.37
N GLU A 124 4.04 -0.37 6.54
CA GLU A 124 3.49 0.25 7.75
C GLU A 124 4.17 1.58 8.08
N ALA A 125 5.51 1.62 7.95
CA ALA A 125 6.29 2.81 8.20
C ALA A 125 6.00 3.95 7.19
N GLU A 126 5.88 3.64 5.89
CA GLU A 126 5.53 4.64 4.87
C GLU A 126 4.12 5.18 5.09
N TRP A 127 3.18 4.30 5.46
CA TRP A 127 1.81 4.69 5.75
C TRP A 127 1.74 5.58 6.99
N GLU A 128 2.41 5.21 8.10
CA GLU A 128 2.45 6.02 9.32
C GLU A 128 3.10 7.39 9.05
N TYR A 129 4.22 7.41 8.33
CA TYR A 129 4.91 8.65 7.99
C TYR A 129 4.05 9.59 7.15
N ALA A 130 3.36 9.05 6.13
CA ALA A 130 2.44 9.83 5.31
C ALA A 130 1.22 10.31 6.12
N ALA A 131 0.66 9.46 6.99
CA ALA A 131 -0.49 9.79 7.84
C ALA A 131 -0.17 10.87 8.87
N ARG A 132 1.08 10.94 9.34
CA ARG A 132 1.58 12.02 10.23
C ARG A 132 1.83 13.34 9.50
N GLY A 133 1.77 13.37 8.17
CA GLY A 133 2.02 14.57 7.37
C GLY A 133 3.47 14.74 6.93
N GLY A 134 4.27 13.67 6.98
CA GLY A 134 5.68 13.68 6.54
C GLY A 134 6.66 14.22 7.60
N ASN A 135 6.31 14.20 8.89
CA ASN A 135 7.18 14.59 10.00
C ASN A 135 6.99 13.78 11.28
#